data_AF-A0A8C3JEY5-F1
#
_entry.id   AF-A0A8C3JEY5-F1
#
_cell.length_a   1.000
_cell.length_b   1.000
_cell.length_c   1.000
_cell.angle_alpha   90.00
_cell.angle_beta   90.00
_cell.angle_gamma   90.00
#
_symmetry.space_group_name_H-M   'P 1'
#
loop_
_entity.id
_entity.type
_entity.pdbx_description
1 polymer ?
#
loop_
_entity_poly.entity_id
_entity_poly.type
_entity_poly.pdbx_seq_one_letter_code
_entity_poly.pdbx_strand_id
1 'polypeptide(L)'
;MEDPTGLPLPGSVPQPPPATFFGDVAPGNPVVDSFEAELRDVLGFLRRSTASLIWNLFSCIFFRANALFNIWIKYKPRLPEWYYNEKLLKVGDSLAQIKEYKLALLQCYGRYLQRFVSVKSDDIIDDVDRFKSTFFPNGLRDKNAALTFHALQERDGCIYQIVCSSDRNLQNQESLQTCFNILSSLRLTMQVALPQESLCWLIYNGTIHIYTICRHLMMMGQSAKVLEYLLWASICMESSIPLLSVHYLTWRTTLYTAVSQCYFDCQDSIHGEIFARRGLIKIDELKQLLNISPSLENSKTQKIFREATLKMSIMIFKRAVYEPRRKPKSHFRSKLRVSLKEAQNLPWPRTTTERLLTEMFDGAAAQFLAILEALSDSSRHVLRPAPPVSDEVEIHDVISELFFAGLEILSGNSIKKQKECW
;
A
#
# COMPACT_ATOMS: atom_id res chain seq x y z
N MET A 1 -5.46 89.93 -29.26
CA MET A 1 -4.28 89.10 -28.97
C MET A 1 -4.80 87.71 -28.68
N GLU A 2 -4.77 86.87 -29.72
CA GLU A 2 -4.86 85.41 -29.61
C GLU A 2 -3.62 84.90 -28.85
N ASP A 3 -3.80 83.95 -27.94
CA ASP A 3 -3.33 82.58 -28.17
C ASP A 3 -4.00 81.61 -27.17
N PRO A 4 -4.81 80.63 -27.62
CA PRO A 4 -5.46 79.62 -26.78
C PRO A 4 -4.92 78.21 -27.07
N THR A 5 -3.90 77.75 -26.36
CA THR A 5 -3.56 76.30 -26.34
C THR A 5 -2.99 75.87 -24.98
N GLY A 6 -3.88 75.57 -24.05
CA GLY A 6 -3.59 74.73 -22.89
C GLY A 6 -4.30 73.39 -23.05
N LEU A 7 -3.66 72.43 -23.70
CA LEU A 7 -4.14 71.05 -23.77
C LEU A 7 -4.26 70.47 -22.35
N PRO A 8 -5.37 69.79 -21.98
CA PRO A 8 -5.42 69.06 -20.73
C PRO A 8 -4.48 67.85 -20.80
N LEU A 9 -3.66 67.67 -19.76
CA LEU A 9 -2.93 66.44 -19.49
C LEU A 9 -3.91 65.25 -19.59
N PRO A 10 -3.52 64.11 -20.20
CA PRO A 10 -4.36 62.93 -20.21
C PRO A 10 -4.55 62.51 -18.74
N GLY A 11 -5.77 62.70 -18.24
CA GLY A 11 -6.18 62.16 -16.96
C GLY A 11 -5.84 60.68 -16.96
N SER A 12 -5.14 60.24 -15.91
CA SER A 12 -4.83 58.85 -15.64
C SER A 12 -6.09 58.02 -15.90
N VAL A 13 -6.07 57.25 -16.98
CA VAL A 13 -7.06 56.22 -17.24
C VAL A 13 -7.14 55.39 -15.96
N PRO A 14 -8.33 55.21 -15.35
CA PRO A 14 -8.46 54.31 -14.22
C PRO A 14 -7.90 52.96 -14.68
N GLN A 15 -6.85 52.47 -14.01
CA GLN A 15 -6.39 51.11 -14.28
C GLN A 15 -7.63 50.21 -14.16
N PRO A 16 -7.91 49.35 -15.16
CA PRO A 16 -9.02 48.43 -15.03
C PRO A 16 -8.81 47.65 -13.73
N PRO A 17 -9.85 47.49 -12.89
CA PRO A 17 -9.72 46.71 -11.67
C PRO A 17 -9.09 45.36 -12.04
N PRO A 18 -8.10 44.87 -11.25
CA PRO A 18 -7.39 43.64 -11.59
C PRO A 18 -8.43 42.56 -11.83
N ALA A 19 -8.48 42.03 -13.06
CA ALA A 19 -9.56 41.18 -13.56
C ALA A 19 -9.97 40.15 -12.50
N THR A 20 -10.98 40.54 -11.72
CA THR A 20 -11.65 39.70 -10.74
C THR A 20 -12.44 38.71 -11.58
N PHE A 21 -12.49 37.47 -11.13
CA PHE A 21 -13.19 36.40 -11.83
C PHE A 21 -14.60 36.85 -12.24
N PHE A 22 -14.87 37.01 -13.54
CA PHE A 22 -16.21 37.27 -14.06
C PHE A 22 -16.58 36.14 -15.01
N GLY A 23 -17.71 35.47 -14.74
CA GLY A 23 -18.28 34.40 -15.56
C GLY A 23 -18.09 33.00 -14.99
N ASP A 24 -18.60 32.00 -15.72
CA ASP A 24 -18.51 30.59 -15.33
C ASP A 24 -17.08 30.04 -15.51
N VAL A 25 -16.76 28.97 -14.76
CA VAL A 25 -15.55 28.17 -15.02
C VAL A 25 -15.82 27.31 -16.25
N ALA A 26 -15.64 27.89 -17.43
CA ALA A 26 -15.87 27.25 -18.71
C ALA A 26 -14.75 27.59 -19.72
N PRO A 27 -14.52 26.73 -20.73
CA PRO A 27 -13.63 27.05 -21.85
C PRO A 27 -14.02 28.38 -22.49
N GLY A 28 -13.04 29.27 -22.71
CA GLY A 28 -13.26 30.62 -23.22
C GLY A 28 -13.26 31.71 -22.14
N ASN A 29 -13.19 31.35 -20.85
CA ASN A 29 -12.90 32.32 -19.79
C ASN A 29 -11.39 32.64 -19.80
N PRO A 30 -10.97 33.88 -20.10
CA PRO A 30 -9.56 34.21 -20.30
C PRO A 30 -8.70 33.99 -19.05
N VAL A 31 -9.28 34.11 -17.85
CA VAL A 31 -8.56 33.85 -16.59
C VAL A 31 -8.32 32.35 -16.42
N VAL A 32 -9.32 31.52 -16.73
CA VAL A 32 -9.23 30.06 -16.65
C VAL A 32 -8.27 29.53 -17.72
N ASP A 33 -8.43 29.97 -18.97
CA ASP A 33 -7.61 29.51 -20.10
C ASP A 33 -6.13 29.88 -19.92
N SER A 34 -5.85 31.10 -19.44
CA SER A 34 -4.50 31.54 -19.14
C SER A 34 -3.87 30.77 -17.97
N PHE A 35 -4.64 30.56 -16.90
CA PHE A 35 -4.21 29.73 -15.77
C PHE A 35 -3.88 28.29 -16.20
N GLU A 36 -4.75 27.66 -16.99
CA GLU A 36 -4.51 26.32 -17.48
C GLU A 36 -3.33 26.24 -18.45
N ALA A 37 -3.16 27.24 -19.32
CA ALA A 37 -2.01 27.32 -20.21
C ALA A 37 -0.69 27.41 -19.43
N GLU A 38 -0.59 28.34 -18.48
CA GLU A 38 0.60 28.49 -17.63
C GLU A 38 0.92 27.21 -16.84
N LEU A 39 -0.09 26.52 -16.31
CA LEU A 39 0.10 25.24 -15.64
C LEU A 39 0.58 24.14 -16.60
N ARG A 40 -0.01 24.04 -17.79
CA ARG A 40 0.40 23.07 -18.81
C ARG A 40 1.84 23.30 -19.26
N ASP A 41 2.24 24.55 -19.43
CA ASP A 41 3.60 24.91 -19.85
C ASP A 41 4.62 24.52 -18.78
N VAL A 42 4.36 24.85 -17.52
CA VAL A 42 5.24 24.48 -16.40
C VAL A 42 5.31 22.96 -16.23
N LEU A 43 4.17 22.26 -16.24
CA LEU A 43 4.16 20.80 -16.12
C LEU A 43 4.83 20.11 -17.33
N GLY A 44 4.63 20.64 -18.54
CA GLY A 44 5.29 20.16 -19.75
C GLY A 44 6.80 20.36 -19.71
N PHE A 45 7.26 21.50 -19.18
CA PHE A 45 8.68 21.74 -18.93
C PHE A 45 9.25 20.76 -17.90
N LEU A 46 8.55 20.53 -16.78
CA LEU A 46 8.96 19.59 -15.74
C LEU A 46 9.10 18.16 -16.27
N ARG A 47 8.10 17.68 -17.03
CA ARG A 47 8.12 16.35 -17.66
C ARG A 47 9.27 16.16 -18.64
N ARG A 48 9.66 17.19 -19.38
CA ARG A 48 10.81 17.13 -20.31
C ARG A 48 12.14 17.19 -19.57
N SER A 49 12.21 17.97 -18.50
CA SER A 49 13.45 18.17 -17.75
C SER A 49 13.84 16.98 -16.90
N THR A 50 12.91 16.13 -16.47
CA THR A 50 13.23 14.85 -15.82
C THR A 50 13.90 13.86 -16.79
N ALA A 51 13.78 14.05 -18.11
CA ALA A 51 14.43 13.24 -19.13
C ALA A 51 15.82 13.77 -19.56
N SER A 52 16.17 15.02 -19.21
CA SER A 52 17.42 15.67 -19.63
C SER A 52 18.37 15.84 -18.44
N LEU A 53 19.38 14.97 -18.35
CA LEU A 53 20.39 14.90 -17.28
C LEU A 53 21.38 16.09 -17.21
N ILE A 54 21.24 17.10 -18.06
CA ILE A 54 22.30 18.08 -18.30
C ILE A 54 21.72 19.50 -18.30
N TRP A 55 21.39 20.04 -17.11
CA TRP A 55 21.32 21.49 -16.82
C TRP A 55 21.51 21.69 -15.31
N ASN A 56 22.20 22.74 -14.88
CA ASN A 56 22.53 23.05 -13.49
C ASN A 56 21.36 22.78 -12.52
N LEU A 57 21.49 21.72 -11.71
CA LEU A 57 20.45 21.16 -10.84
C LEU A 57 19.83 22.21 -9.89
N PHE A 58 20.68 23.08 -9.34
CA PHE A 58 20.27 24.06 -8.33
C PHE A 58 19.43 25.22 -8.89
N SER A 59 19.82 25.75 -10.05
CA SER A 59 19.09 26.84 -10.74
C SER A 59 17.73 26.35 -11.25
N CYS A 60 17.66 25.10 -11.72
CA CYS A 60 16.42 24.51 -12.21
C CYS A 60 15.42 24.27 -11.07
N ILE A 61 15.82 23.70 -9.92
CA ILE A 61 14.91 23.42 -8.79
C ILE A 61 14.27 24.70 -8.25
N PHE A 62 15.05 25.78 -8.07
CA PHE A 62 14.51 27.07 -7.62
C PHE A 62 13.57 27.70 -8.64
N PHE A 63 13.93 27.66 -9.93
CA PHE A 63 13.06 28.13 -10.99
C PHE A 63 11.73 27.35 -11.03
N ARG A 64 11.79 26.02 -10.88
CA ARG A 64 10.63 25.11 -10.87
C ARG A 64 9.67 25.41 -9.71
N ALA A 65 10.19 25.59 -8.50
CA ALA A 65 9.39 25.89 -7.32
C ALA A 65 8.79 27.30 -7.38
N ASN A 66 9.58 28.29 -7.82
CA ASN A 66 9.13 29.67 -7.92
C ASN A 66 8.07 29.85 -9.01
N ALA A 67 8.17 29.14 -10.13
CA ALA A 67 7.18 29.21 -11.21
C ALA A 67 5.80 28.76 -10.74
N LEU A 68 5.67 27.55 -10.16
CA LEU A 68 4.40 27.08 -9.61
C LEU A 68 3.90 27.99 -8.48
N PHE A 69 4.80 28.40 -7.57
CA PHE A 69 4.45 29.29 -6.47
C PHE A 69 3.85 30.61 -6.96
N ASN A 70 4.44 31.22 -8.00
CA ASN A 70 3.99 32.47 -8.60
C ASN A 70 2.63 32.30 -9.29
N ILE A 71 2.42 31.20 -10.02
CA ILE A 71 1.12 30.88 -10.62
C ILE A 71 0.05 30.79 -9.53
N TRP A 72 0.33 30.03 -8.47
CA TRP A 72 -0.61 29.86 -7.36
C TRP A 72 -0.99 31.18 -6.70
N ILE A 73 -0.02 32.06 -6.41
CA ILE A 73 -0.31 33.38 -5.84
C ILE A 73 -1.12 34.25 -6.81
N LYS A 74 -0.71 34.29 -8.07
CA LYS A 74 -1.34 35.11 -9.12
C LYS A 74 -2.81 34.78 -9.29
N TYR A 75 -3.17 33.49 -9.28
CA TYR A 75 -4.52 33.04 -9.59
C TYR A 75 -5.40 32.76 -8.37
N LYS A 76 -4.84 32.63 -7.15
CA LYS A 76 -5.63 32.42 -5.93
C LYS A 76 -6.76 33.44 -5.71
N PRO A 77 -6.56 34.78 -5.85
CA PRO A 77 -7.65 35.74 -5.70
C PRO A 77 -8.54 35.86 -6.95
N ARG A 78 -8.15 35.22 -8.07
CA ARG A 78 -8.80 35.36 -9.39
C ARG A 78 -9.63 34.15 -9.80
N LEU A 79 -9.71 33.12 -8.97
CA LEU A 79 -10.43 31.88 -9.26
C LEU A 79 -11.35 31.51 -8.11
N PRO A 80 -12.48 30.83 -8.39
CA PRO A 80 -13.29 30.23 -7.35
C PRO A 80 -12.47 29.22 -6.54
N GLU A 81 -12.71 29.22 -5.23
CA GLU A 81 -11.92 28.45 -4.28
C GLU A 81 -11.97 26.93 -4.56
N TRP A 82 -13.15 26.42 -4.87
CA TRP A 82 -13.35 25.00 -5.20
C TRP A 82 -12.51 24.58 -6.41
N TYR A 83 -12.47 25.41 -7.46
CA TYR A 83 -11.76 25.12 -8.70
C TYR A 83 -10.25 25.19 -8.49
N TYR A 84 -9.80 26.24 -7.79
CA TYR A 84 -8.40 26.41 -7.43
C TYR A 84 -7.89 25.20 -6.63
N ASN A 85 -8.63 24.79 -5.61
CA ASN A 85 -8.29 23.66 -4.75
C ASN A 85 -8.22 22.33 -5.51
N GLU A 86 -9.22 22.05 -6.35
CA GLU A 86 -9.25 20.84 -7.16
C GLU A 86 -8.06 20.78 -8.12
N LYS A 87 -7.74 21.91 -8.79
CA LYS A 87 -6.60 22.00 -9.70
C LYS A 87 -5.27 21.90 -8.96
N LEU A 88 -5.16 22.48 -7.77
CA LEU A 88 -3.98 22.38 -6.91
C LEU A 88 -3.63 20.92 -6.62
N LEU A 89 -4.62 20.11 -6.22
CA LEU A 89 -4.41 18.70 -5.93
C LEU A 89 -4.09 17.88 -7.19
N LYS A 90 -4.79 18.11 -8.31
CA LYS A 90 -4.49 17.45 -9.60
C LYS A 90 -3.08 17.73 -10.11
N VAL A 91 -2.57 18.94 -9.89
CA VAL A 91 -1.17 19.28 -10.18
C VAL A 91 -0.24 18.53 -9.24
N GLY A 92 -0.58 18.44 -7.94
CA GLY A 92 0.12 17.58 -6.99
C GLY A 92 0.24 16.14 -7.47
N ASP A 93 -0.86 15.55 -7.92
CA ASP A 93 -0.90 14.16 -8.41
C ASP A 93 0.00 13.99 -9.65
N SER A 94 -0.03 14.97 -10.56
CA SER A 94 0.82 15.00 -11.75
C SER A 94 2.32 15.09 -11.41
N LEU A 95 2.67 15.83 -10.36
CA LEU A 95 4.04 15.96 -9.86
C LEU A 95 4.51 14.66 -9.17
N ALA A 96 3.64 14.05 -8.37
CA ALA A 96 3.91 12.75 -7.74
C ALA A 96 4.14 11.65 -8.79
N GLN A 97 3.36 11.64 -9.88
CA GLN A 97 3.53 10.70 -11.00
C GLN A 97 4.91 10.82 -11.68
N ILE A 98 5.49 12.01 -11.75
CA ILE A 98 6.84 12.24 -12.29
C ILE A 98 7.94 12.14 -11.22
N LYS A 99 7.60 11.66 -10.01
CA LYS A 99 8.49 11.48 -8.85
C LYS A 99 9.06 12.79 -8.27
N GLU A 100 8.44 13.94 -8.55
CA GLU A 100 8.79 15.24 -7.96
C GLU A 100 8.08 15.44 -6.60
N TYR A 101 8.27 14.49 -5.68
CA TYR A 101 7.51 14.40 -4.42
C TYR A 101 7.69 15.61 -3.50
N LYS A 102 8.90 16.17 -3.43
CA LYS A 102 9.18 17.38 -2.64
C LYS A 102 8.41 18.59 -3.16
N LEU A 103 8.28 18.71 -4.48
CA LEU A 103 7.54 19.80 -5.10
C LEU A 103 6.03 19.60 -4.94
N ALA A 104 5.53 18.36 -5.12
CA ALA A 104 4.14 18.01 -4.87
C ALA A 104 3.73 18.31 -3.42
N LEU A 105 4.57 17.92 -2.46
CA LEU A 105 4.37 18.18 -1.04
C LEU A 105 4.30 19.68 -0.72
N LEU A 106 5.31 20.45 -1.12
CA LEU A 106 5.44 21.85 -0.71
C LEU A 106 4.48 22.78 -1.47
N GLN A 107 4.33 22.59 -2.79
CA GLN A 107 3.57 23.51 -3.63
C GLN A 107 2.10 23.13 -3.78
N CYS A 108 1.71 21.87 -3.51
CA CYS A 108 0.35 21.39 -3.71
C CYS A 108 -0.27 20.90 -2.40
N TYR A 109 0.01 19.66 -1.96
CA TYR A 109 -0.71 19.04 -0.83
C TYR A 109 -0.53 19.81 0.48
N GLY A 110 0.71 20.18 0.82
CA GLY A 110 1.01 20.99 2.00
C GLY A 110 0.37 22.37 1.92
N ARG A 111 0.38 23.00 0.74
CA ARG A 111 -0.26 24.31 0.51
C ARG A 111 -1.78 24.26 0.68
N TYR A 112 -2.41 23.17 0.25
CA TYR A 112 -3.83 22.93 0.48
C TYR A 112 -4.12 22.80 1.99
N LEU A 113 -3.31 22.02 2.71
CA LEU A 113 -3.54 21.70 4.12
C LEU A 113 -3.18 22.84 5.08
N GLN A 114 -2.26 23.74 4.72
CA GLN A 114 -1.91 24.95 5.48
C GLN A 114 -3.12 25.86 5.77
N ARG A 115 -4.23 25.66 5.05
CA ARG A 115 -5.48 26.38 5.28
C ARG A 115 -6.19 25.97 6.57
N PHE A 116 -5.93 24.76 7.05
CA PHE A 116 -6.54 24.19 8.25
C PHE A 116 -5.62 24.30 9.46
N VAL A 117 -4.31 24.19 9.26
CA VAL A 117 -3.31 24.17 10.35
C VAL A 117 -2.11 25.04 10.00
N SER A 118 -1.76 25.98 10.88
CA SER A 118 -0.54 26.78 10.81
C SER A 118 0.67 26.13 11.49
N VAL A 119 0.43 25.13 12.35
CA VAL A 119 1.42 24.34 13.11
C VAL A 119 1.62 22.96 12.47
N LYS A 120 2.75 22.30 12.75
CA LYS A 120 3.07 20.95 12.23
C LYS A 120 1.93 19.98 12.54
N SER A 121 1.47 19.25 11.50
CA SER A 121 0.35 18.31 11.55
C SER A 121 0.53 17.14 12.52
N ASP A 122 1.75 16.95 13.04
CA ASP A 122 2.14 15.79 13.85
C ASP A 122 1.50 15.81 15.26
N ASP A 123 1.09 16.97 15.78
CA ASP A 123 0.48 17.12 17.11
C ASP A 123 -1.02 16.77 17.19
N ILE A 124 -1.63 16.35 16.06
CA ILE A 124 -3.08 16.09 15.93
C ILE A 124 -3.38 14.58 15.79
N ILE A 125 -2.34 13.74 15.76
CA ILE A 125 -2.44 12.34 15.32
C ILE A 125 -3.15 11.42 16.35
N ASP A 126 -3.28 11.84 17.61
CA ASP A 126 -3.83 10.98 18.67
C ASP A 126 -5.30 11.27 19.04
N ASP A 127 -5.92 12.31 18.48
CA ASP A 127 -7.28 12.72 18.84
C ASP A 127 -8.19 12.87 17.60
N VAL A 128 -9.16 11.96 17.50
CA VAL A 128 -10.12 11.88 16.40
C VAL A 128 -11.02 13.12 16.32
N ASP A 129 -11.44 13.66 17.47
CA ASP A 129 -12.36 14.79 17.52
C ASP A 129 -11.62 16.09 17.21
N ARG A 130 -10.39 16.23 17.70
CA ARG A 130 -9.49 17.32 17.30
C ARG A 130 -9.15 17.25 15.81
N PHE A 131 -8.90 16.06 15.27
CA PHE A 131 -8.65 15.88 13.84
C PHE A 131 -9.86 16.29 12.99
N LYS A 132 -11.07 15.83 13.37
CA LYS A 132 -12.32 16.20 12.68
C LYS A 132 -12.58 17.70 12.72
N SER A 133 -12.51 18.32 13.89
CA SER A 133 -12.75 19.76 14.05
C SER A 133 -11.74 20.62 13.29
N THR A 134 -10.50 20.15 13.18
CA THR A 134 -9.43 20.86 12.48
C THR A 134 -9.55 20.76 10.96
N PHE A 135 -9.66 19.55 10.41
CA PHE A 135 -9.62 19.33 8.95
C PHE A 135 -11.00 19.32 8.29
N PHE A 136 -12.07 19.11 9.06
CA PHE A 136 -13.44 19.02 8.56
C PHE A 136 -14.40 19.92 9.36
N PRO A 137 -14.13 21.23 9.45
CA PRO A 137 -14.96 22.16 10.22
C PRO A 137 -16.42 22.22 9.73
N ASN A 138 -16.64 21.99 8.43
CA ASN A 138 -17.97 21.97 7.80
C ASN A 138 -18.61 20.56 7.80
N GLY A 139 -17.97 19.58 8.45
CA GLY A 139 -18.39 18.18 8.49
C GLY A 139 -17.95 17.35 7.28
N LEU A 140 -18.18 16.03 7.38
CA LEU A 140 -17.69 15.03 6.42
C LEU A 140 -18.52 14.95 5.12
N ARG A 141 -19.70 15.57 5.10
CA ARG A 141 -20.58 15.65 3.91
C ARG A 141 -20.28 16.87 3.04
N ASP A 142 -19.31 17.70 3.44
CA ASP A 142 -18.87 18.84 2.63
C ASP A 142 -18.25 18.36 1.31
N LYS A 143 -18.45 19.14 0.25
CA LYS A 143 -17.93 18.80 -1.09
C LYS A 143 -16.39 18.73 -1.12
N ASN A 144 -15.71 19.45 -0.22
CA ASN A 144 -14.25 19.44 -0.13
C ASN A 144 -13.72 18.33 0.78
N ALA A 145 -14.57 17.58 1.51
CA ALA A 145 -14.09 16.55 2.43
C ALA A 145 -13.25 15.50 1.69
N ALA A 146 -13.70 15.06 0.52
CA ALA A 146 -12.94 14.13 -0.33
C ALA A 146 -11.57 14.70 -0.74
N LEU A 147 -11.50 15.99 -1.09
CA LEU A 147 -10.25 16.67 -1.44
C LEU A 147 -9.30 16.75 -0.24
N THR A 148 -9.83 16.99 0.96
CA THR A 148 -9.03 17.04 2.19
C THR A 148 -8.49 15.69 2.58
N PHE A 149 -9.30 14.62 2.51
CA PHE A 149 -8.81 13.26 2.71
C PHE A 149 -7.72 12.88 1.70
N HIS A 150 -7.94 13.19 0.42
CA HIS A 150 -6.97 12.96 -0.65
C HIS A 150 -5.65 13.70 -0.36
N ALA A 151 -5.73 14.99 -0.03
CA ALA A 151 -4.55 15.79 0.28
C ALA A 151 -3.75 15.25 1.48
N LEU A 152 -4.42 14.75 2.52
CA LEU A 152 -3.78 14.13 3.68
C LEU A 152 -3.03 12.85 3.29
N GLN A 153 -3.68 11.94 2.56
CA GLN A 153 -3.05 10.67 2.13
C GLN A 153 -1.87 10.90 1.18
N GLU A 154 -2.02 11.79 0.19
CA GLU A 154 -0.96 12.05 -0.79
C GLU A 154 0.20 12.85 -0.19
N ARG A 155 -0.07 13.74 0.77
CA ARG A 155 0.99 14.38 1.57
C ARG A 155 1.85 13.32 2.25
N ASP A 156 1.19 12.39 2.94
CA ASP A 156 1.83 11.30 3.68
C ASP A 156 2.62 10.37 2.74
N GLY A 157 2.06 10.04 1.58
CA GLY A 157 2.74 9.32 0.51
C GLY A 157 4.00 10.04 0.01
N CYS A 158 3.92 11.37 -0.21
CA CYS A 158 5.07 12.16 -0.63
C CYS A 158 6.16 12.21 0.44
N ILE A 159 5.81 12.39 1.72
CA ILE A 159 6.79 12.39 2.82
C ILE A 159 7.52 11.06 2.87
N TYR A 160 6.80 9.93 2.77
CA TYR A 160 7.40 8.60 2.74
C TYR A 160 8.41 8.44 1.59
N GLN A 161 8.06 8.91 0.39
CA GLN A 161 8.96 8.82 -0.77
C GLN A 161 10.20 9.71 -0.61
N ILE A 162 10.06 10.89 0.00
CA ILE A 162 11.19 11.77 0.32
C ILE A 162 12.12 11.09 1.34
N VAL A 163 11.56 10.48 2.39
CA VAL A 163 12.33 9.68 3.36
C VAL A 163 13.09 8.57 2.64
N CYS A 164 12.43 7.76 1.82
CA CYS A 164 13.07 6.67 1.08
C CYS A 164 14.13 7.14 0.08
N SER A 165 13.99 8.35 -0.48
CA SER A 165 15.00 8.93 -1.37
C SER A 165 16.28 9.33 -0.63
N SER A 166 16.17 9.64 0.66
CA SER A 166 17.28 10.08 1.50
C SER A 166 17.89 8.91 2.30
N ASP A 167 17.05 8.01 2.81
CA ASP A 167 17.41 6.84 3.60
C ASP A 167 16.63 5.61 3.09
N ARG A 168 17.16 5.00 2.02
CA ARG A 168 16.50 3.87 1.34
C ARG A 168 16.32 2.66 2.22
N ASN A 169 17.21 2.45 3.20
CA ASN A 169 17.20 1.28 4.07
C ASN A 169 16.63 1.60 5.46
N LEU A 170 16.08 2.81 5.69
CA LEU A 170 15.52 3.24 6.98
C LEU A 170 16.44 2.95 8.17
N GLN A 171 17.74 3.19 7.99
CA GLN A 171 18.74 2.98 9.04
C GLN A 171 18.72 4.10 10.09
N ASN A 172 18.32 5.31 9.70
CA ASN A 172 18.17 6.44 10.59
C ASN A 172 16.89 6.29 11.43
N GLN A 173 17.03 6.44 12.76
CA GLN A 173 15.90 6.42 13.69
C GLN A 173 14.86 7.50 13.39
N GLU A 174 15.26 8.69 12.94
CA GLU A 174 14.33 9.76 12.58
C GLU A 174 13.48 9.38 11.36
N SER A 175 14.10 8.76 10.36
CA SER A 175 13.41 8.25 9.16
C SER A 175 12.42 7.15 9.52
N LEU A 176 12.82 6.25 10.43
CA LEU A 176 11.95 5.21 10.97
C LEU A 176 10.76 5.80 11.73
N GLN A 177 11.00 6.76 12.62
CA GLN A 177 9.94 7.42 13.39
C GLN A 177 8.98 8.17 12.49
N THR A 178 9.50 8.85 11.46
CA THR A 178 8.68 9.53 10.44
C THR A 178 7.74 8.52 9.75
N CYS A 179 8.22 7.32 9.40
CA CYS A 179 7.35 6.29 8.82
C CYS A 179 6.23 5.85 9.75
N PHE A 180 6.49 5.73 11.06
CA PHE A 180 5.44 5.42 12.04
C PHE A 180 4.43 6.56 12.19
N ASN A 181 4.88 7.82 12.22
CA ASN A 181 4.00 8.99 12.27
C ASN A 181 3.08 9.03 11.04
N ILE A 182 3.62 8.72 9.86
CA ILE A 182 2.84 8.58 8.62
C ILE A 182 1.79 7.48 8.75
N LEU A 183 2.15 6.30 9.25
CA LEU A 183 1.20 5.19 9.44
C LEU A 183 0.07 5.57 10.40
N SER A 184 0.38 6.26 11.50
CA SER A 184 -0.63 6.78 12.44
C SER A 184 -1.56 7.81 11.78
N SER A 185 -1.01 8.73 10.97
CA SER A 185 -1.81 9.72 10.25
C SER A 185 -2.72 9.08 9.19
N LEU A 186 -2.22 8.10 8.43
CA LEU A 186 -3.02 7.33 7.47
C LEU A 186 -4.13 6.55 8.17
N ARG A 187 -3.83 5.91 9.30
CA ARG A 187 -4.82 5.19 10.11
C ARG A 187 -5.95 6.11 10.55
N LEU A 188 -5.61 7.26 11.12
CA LEU A 188 -6.57 8.26 11.59
C LEU A 188 -7.44 8.80 10.43
N THR A 189 -6.80 9.15 9.32
CA THR A 189 -7.46 9.62 8.10
C THR A 189 -8.49 8.60 7.62
N MET A 190 -8.12 7.32 7.56
CA MET A 190 -9.03 6.23 7.18
C MET A 190 -10.13 6.01 8.21
N GLN A 191 -9.84 6.10 9.52
CA GLN A 191 -10.85 5.96 10.58
C GLN A 191 -11.98 6.98 10.45
N VAL A 192 -11.65 8.22 10.08
CA VAL A 192 -12.66 9.27 9.87
C VAL A 192 -13.40 9.08 8.54
N ALA A 193 -12.74 8.59 7.50
CA ALA A 193 -13.35 8.36 6.19
C ALA A 193 -14.25 7.10 6.14
N LEU A 194 -13.97 6.07 6.94
CA LEU A 194 -14.57 4.73 6.83
C LEU A 194 -16.11 4.73 6.86
N PRO A 195 -16.81 5.54 7.68
CA PRO A 195 -18.27 5.56 7.69
C PRO A 195 -18.91 6.14 6.41
N GLN A 196 -18.15 6.81 5.55
CA GLN A 196 -18.65 7.40 4.30
C GLN A 196 -18.42 6.44 3.13
N GLU A 197 -19.44 5.67 2.75
CA GLU A 197 -19.32 4.67 1.67
C GLU A 197 -18.89 5.26 0.33
N SER A 198 -19.28 6.50 0.02
CA SER A 198 -18.87 7.22 -1.19
C SER A 198 -17.36 7.48 -1.25
N LEU A 199 -16.68 7.41 -0.11
CA LEU A 199 -15.23 7.59 0.04
C LEU A 199 -14.48 6.26 0.14
N CYS A 200 -15.11 5.12 -0.17
CA CYS A 200 -14.45 3.81 -0.13
C CYS A 200 -13.17 3.73 -0.98
N TRP A 201 -13.07 4.52 -2.05
CA TRP A 201 -11.85 4.61 -2.86
C TRP A 201 -10.65 5.19 -2.06
N LEU A 202 -10.88 6.11 -1.12
CA LEU A 202 -9.85 6.63 -0.21
C LEU A 202 -9.45 5.57 0.83
N ILE A 203 -10.39 4.72 1.25
CA ILE A 203 -10.07 3.57 2.11
C ILE A 203 -9.15 2.62 1.36
N TYR A 204 -9.50 2.27 0.13
CA TYR A 204 -8.66 1.43 -0.72
C TYR A 204 -7.25 2.02 -0.91
N ASN A 205 -7.14 3.29 -1.31
CA ASN A 205 -5.84 3.96 -1.48
C ASN A 205 -5.03 4.00 -0.18
N GLY A 206 -5.67 4.32 0.95
CA GLY A 206 -5.05 4.30 2.27
C GLY A 206 -4.46 2.93 2.63
N THR A 207 -5.15 1.84 2.30
CA THR A 207 -4.61 0.48 2.52
C THR A 207 -3.37 0.19 1.68
N ILE A 208 -3.28 0.74 0.46
CA ILE A 208 -2.10 0.62 -0.41
C ILE A 208 -0.92 1.37 0.21
N HIS A 209 -1.12 2.59 0.69
CA HIS A 209 -0.07 3.37 1.36
C HIS A 209 0.42 2.66 2.63
N ILE A 210 -0.51 2.23 3.50
CA ILE A 210 -0.18 1.48 4.73
C ILE A 210 0.62 0.22 4.36
N TYR A 211 0.12 -0.61 3.46
CA TYR A 211 0.81 -1.84 3.04
C TYR A 211 2.21 -1.57 2.51
N THR A 212 2.38 -0.54 1.67
CA THR A 212 3.67 -0.20 1.06
C THR A 212 4.72 0.15 2.11
N ILE A 213 4.33 0.98 3.09
CA ILE A 213 5.22 1.39 4.19
C ILE A 213 5.48 0.21 5.13
N CYS A 214 4.44 -0.51 5.54
CA CYS A 214 4.55 -1.67 6.41
C CYS A 214 5.44 -2.76 5.79
N ARG A 215 5.32 -3.04 4.48
CA ARG A 215 6.13 -4.06 3.81
C ARG A 215 7.62 -3.72 3.87
N HIS A 216 7.98 -2.45 3.70
CA HIS A 216 9.36 -1.99 3.86
C HIS A 216 9.83 -2.15 5.31
N LEU A 217 9.02 -1.72 6.28
CA LEU A 217 9.34 -1.84 7.71
C LEU A 217 9.43 -3.30 8.21
N MET A 218 8.63 -4.22 7.66
CA MET A 218 8.75 -5.67 7.90
C MET A 218 10.12 -6.18 7.50
N MET A 219 10.62 -5.80 6.32
CA MET A 219 11.97 -6.17 5.87
C MET A 219 13.08 -5.64 6.79
N MET A 220 12.80 -4.56 7.52
CA MET A 220 13.70 -3.97 8.53
C MET A 220 13.51 -4.60 9.94
N GLY A 221 12.69 -5.64 10.05
CA GLY A 221 12.44 -6.36 11.31
C GLY A 221 11.53 -5.61 12.29
N GLN A 222 10.65 -4.72 11.79
CA GLN A 222 9.67 -3.99 12.60
C GLN A 222 8.27 -4.64 12.56
N SER A 223 8.18 -5.93 12.20
CA SER A 223 6.91 -6.65 12.01
C SER A 223 5.96 -6.54 13.22
N ALA A 224 6.50 -6.56 14.44
CA ALA A 224 5.70 -6.39 15.67
C ALA A 224 4.98 -5.03 15.75
N LYS A 225 5.65 -3.95 15.32
CA LYS A 225 5.08 -2.59 15.38
C LYS A 225 4.10 -2.33 14.24
N VAL A 226 4.34 -2.91 13.06
CA VAL A 226 3.49 -2.65 11.89
C VAL A 226 2.25 -3.54 11.79
N LEU A 227 2.21 -4.63 12.57
CA LEU A 227 1.11 -5.58 12.61
C LEU A 227 -0.25 -4.90 12.83
N GLU A 228 -0.33 -3.93 13.76
CA GLU A 228 -1.58 -3.23 14.06
C GLU A 228 -2.14 -2.47 12.84
N TYR A 229 -1.28 -1.88 12.01
CA TYR A 229 -1.69 -1.12 10.84
C TYR A 229 -2.15 -2.04 9.70
N LEU A 230 -1.50 -3.18 9.52
CA LEU A 230 -1.91 -4.20 8.54
C LEU A 230 -3.24 -4.87 8.92
N LEU A 231 -3.45 -5.11 10.22
CA LEU A 231 -4.73 -5.57 10.76
C LEU A 231 -5.82 -4.53 10.48
N TRP A 232 -5.55 -3.26 10.81
CA TRP A 232 -6.46 -2.15 10.53
C TRP A 232 -6.82 -2.06 9.04
N ALA A 233 -5.83 -2.10 8.15
CA ALA A 233 -6.06 -2.06 6.71
C ALA A 233 -6.93 -3.23 6.23
N SER A 234 -6.70 -4.44 6.76
CA SER A 234 -7.52 -5.62 6.45
C SER A 234 -8.98 -5.44 6.89
N ILE A 235 -9.19 -4.96 8.11
CA ILE A 235 -10.53 -4.71 8.66
C ILE A 235 -11.24 -3.62 7.87
N CYS A 236 -10.57 -2.52 7.51
CA CYS A 236 -11.19 -1.46 6.70
C CYS A 236 -11.70 -1.95 5.34
N MET A 237 -10.97 -2.83 4.67
CA MET A 237 -11.42 -3.46 3.42
C MET A 237 -12.65 -4.36 3.64
N GLU A 238 -12.75 -5.01 4.79
CA GLU A 238 -13.87 -5.89 5.14
C GLU A 238 -15.11 -5.12 5.62
N SER A 239 -14.90 -3.97 6.27
CA SER A 239 -15.98 -3.11 6.77
C SER A 239 -16.65 -2.28 5.68
N SER A 240 -16.04 -2.15 4.49
CA SER A 240 -16.57 -1.35 3.39
C SER A 240 -17.22 -2.25 2.34
N ILE A 241 -18.56 -2.20 2.24
CA ILE A 241 -19.35 -3.02 1.31
C ILE A 241 -18.83 -2.94 -0.14
N PRO A 242 -18.53 -1.75 -0.71
CA PRO A 242 -18.00 -1.66 -2.08
C PRO A 242 -16.69 -2.43 -2.31
N LEU A 243 -15.89 -2.59 -1.24
CA LEU A 243 -14.57 -3.24 -1.27
C LEU A 243 -14.63 -4.77 -1.02
N LEU A 244 -15.81 -5.31 -0.73
CA LEU A 244 -16.02 -6.75 -0.51
C LEU A 244 -16.12 -7.58 -1.80
N SER A 245 -16.20 -6.95 -2.97
CA SER A 245 -16.33 -7.64 -4.24
C SER A 245 -15.09 -8.46 -4.63
N VAL A 246 -15.26 -9.36 -5.60
CA VAL A 246 -14.16 -10.18 -6.17
C VAL A 246 -13.05 -9.32 -6.75
N HIS A 247 -13.39 -8.13 -7.27
CA HIS A 247 -12.41 -7.22 -7.86
C HIS A 247 -11.27 -6.88 -6.89
N TYR A 248 -11.58 -6.74 -5.61
CA TYR A 248 -10.62 -6.42 -4.56
C TYR A 248 -10.11 -7.66 -3.81
N LEU A 249 -10.53 -8.87 -4.18
CA LEU A 249 -10.16 -10.08 -3.45
C LEU A 249 -8.64 -10.31 -3.46
N THR A 250 -7.98 -10.15 -4.62
CA THR A 250 -6.52 -10.28 -4.72
C THR A 250 -5.81 -9.37 -3.73
N TRP A 251 -6.28 -8.13 -3.57
CA TRP A 251 -5.69 -7.16 -2.65
C TRP A 251 -5.94 -7.53 -1.19
N ARG A 252 -7.18 -7.90 -0.83
CA ARG A 252 -7.51 -8.38 0.52
C ARG A 252 -6.65 -9.57 0.92
N THR A 253 -6.46 -10.55 0.02
CA THR A 253 -5.60 -11.70 0.31
C THR A 253 -4.13 -11.30 0.49
N THR A 254 -3.63 -10.30 -0.25
CA THR A 254 -2.28 -9.76 -0.02
C THR A 254 -2.14 -9.15 1.37
N LEU A 255 -3.14 -8.39 1.84
CA LEU A 255 -3.16 -7.87 3.22
C LEU A 255 -3.20 -9.02 4.24
N TYR A 256 -4.05 -10.03 4.02
CA TYR A 256 -4.14 -11.18 4.93
C TYR A 256 -2.82 -11.94 5.04
N THR A 257 -2.15 -12.13 3.90
CA THR A 257 -0.83 -12.78 3.85
C THR A 257 0.21 -11.96 4.62
N ALA A 258 0.19 -10.63 4.50
CA ALA A 258 1.11 -9.76 5.23
C ALA A 258 0.89 -9.79 6.74
N VAL A 259 -0.38 -9.82 7.20
CA VAL A 259 -0.71 -9.99 8.62
C VAL A 259 -0.20 -11.33 9.14
N SER A 260 -0.48 -12.44 8.44
CA SER A 260 0.04 -13.76 8.83
C SER A 260 1.57 -13.78 8.87
N GLN A 261 2.23 -13.16 7.89
CA GLN A 261 3.69 -13.04 7.86
C GLN A 261 4.22 -12.25 9.05
N CYS A 262 3.59 -11.13 9.44
CA CYS A 262 3.98 -10.39 10.63
C CYS A 262 3.92 -11.27 11.90
N TYR A 263 2.87 -12.07 12.07
CA TYR A 263 2.78 -13.01 13.18
C TYR A 263 3.92 -14.04 13.16
N PHE A 264 4.25 -14.60 11.98
CA PHE A 264 5.38 -15.52 11.85
C PHE A 264 6.72 -14.85 12.16
N ASP A 265 6.94 -13.62 11.71
CA ASP A 265 8.14 -12.83 12.04
C ASP A 265 8.27 -12.56 13.54
N CYS A 266 7.14 -12.43 14.24
CA CYS A 266 7.07 -12.24 15.69
C CYS A 266 7.13 -13.56 16.49
N GLN A 267 7.43 -14.70 15.85
CA GLN A 267 7.43 -16.02 16.46
C GLN A 267 6.06 -16.46 17.02
N ASP A 268 4.98 -15.81 16.58
CA ASP A 268 3.61 -16.10 16.99
C ASP A 268 2.88 -16.91 15.91
N SER A 269 3.41 -18.11 15.66
CA SER A 269 2.94 -18.98 14.58
C SER A 269 1.46 -19.37 14.69
N ILE A 270 0.93 -19.47 15.91
CA ILE A 270 -0.47 -19.84 16.17
C ILE A 270 -1.39 -18.76 15.62
N HIS A 271 -1.16 -17.49 15.96
CA HIS A 271 -1.99 -16.40 15.46
C HIS A 271 -1.82 -16.20 13.95
N GLY A 272 -0.62 -16.45 13.41
CA GLY A 272 -0.39 -16.44 11.95
C GLY A 272 -1.28 -17.43 11.20
N GLU A 273 -1.38 -18.68 11.71
CA GLU A 273 -2.26 -19.70 11.16
C GLU A 273 -3.75 -19.38 11.37
N ILE A 274 -4.15 -18.95 12.57
CA ILE A 274 -5.54 -18.57 12.88
C ILE A 274 -6.02 -17.48 11.91
N PHE A 275 -5.19 -16.46 11.69
CA PHE A 275 -5.52 -15.37 10.78
C PHE A 275 -5.65 -15.85 9.33
N ALA A 276 -4.77 -16.75 8.88
CA ALA A 276 -4.87 -17.34 7.54
C ALA A 276 -6.15 -18.18 7.37
N ARG A 277 -6.53 -18.96 8.38
CA ARG A 277 -7.81 -19.71 8.39
C ARG A 277 -9.01 -18.77 8.35
N ARG A 278 -9.01 -17.66 9.10
CA ARG A 278 -10.04 -16.61 9.01
C ARG A 278 -10.14 -16.05 7.59
N GLY A 279 -8.99 -15.75 6.96
CA GLY A 279 -8.93 -15.29 5.58
C GLY A 279 -9.55 -16.29 4.59
N LEU A 280 -9.27 -17.60 4.78
CA LEU A 280 -9.85 -18.66 3.96
C LEU A 280 -11.37 -18.78 4.12
N ILE A 281 -11.89 -18.66 5.34
CA ILE A 281 -13.34 -18.64 5.60
C ILE A 281 -13.98 -17.47 4.86
N LYS A 282 -13.39 -16.27 4.91
CA LYS A 282 -13.90 -15.09 4.20
C LYS A 282 -13.89 -15.25 2.67
N ILE A 283 -12.88 -15.93 2.12
CA ILE A 283 -12.82 -16.27 0.70
C ILE A 283 -13.97 -17.22 0.32
N ASP A 284 -14.23 -18.23 1.14
CA ASP A 284 -15.29 -19.20 0.91
C ASP A 284 -16.69 -18.57 1.03
N GLU A 285 -16.93 -17.73 2.04
CA GLU A 285 -18.16 -16.94 2.17
C GLU A 285 -18.45 -16.15 0.89
N LEU A 286 -17.44 -15.44 0.35
CA LEU A 286 -17.60 -14.68 -0.90
C LEU A 286 -17.87 -15.59 -2.11
N LYS A 287 -17.23 -16.76 -2.17
CA LYS A 287 -17.44 -17.74 -3.23
C LYS A 287 -18.87 -18.30 -3.19
N GLN A 288 -19.39 -18.60 -2.01
CA GLN A 288 -20.77 -19.08 -1.82
C GLN A 288 -21.79 -18.01 -2.28
N LEU A 289 -21.56 -16.74 -1.94
CA LEU A 289 -22.43 -15.63 -2.37
C LEU A 289 -22.51 -15.49 -3.90
N LEU A 290 -21.43 -15.79 -4.62
CA LEU A 290 -21.43 -15.74 -6.09
C LEU A 290 -22.12 -16.94 -6.73
N ASN A 291 -22.04 -18.13 -6.13
CA ASN A 291 -22.73 -19.31 -6.65
C ASN A 291 -24.26 -19.16 -6.61
N ILE A 292 -24.77 -18.30 -5.71
CA ILE A 292 -26.20 -17.94 -5.65
C ILE A 292 -26.60 -17.03 -6.84
N SER A 293 -25.63 -16.34 -7.46
CA SER A 293 -25.82 -15.42 -8.59
C SER A 293 -25.04 -15.89 -9.83
N PRO A 294 -25.54 -16.87 -10.61
CA PRO A 294 -24.79 -17.57 -11.65
C PRO A 294 -24.41 -16.74 -12.89
N SER A 295 -24.65 -15.43 -12.88
CA SER A 295 -24.40 -14.54 -14.02
C SER A 295 -22.93 -14.18 -14.27
N LEU A 296 -21.98 -14.68 -13.45
CA LEU A 296 -20.58 -14.26 -13.50
C LEU A 296 -19.54 -15.39 -13.34
N GLU A 297 -19.82 -16.60 -13.84
CA GLU A 297 -18.79 -17.65 -13.96
C GLU A 297 -17.78 -17.35 -15.08
N ASN A 298 -16.95 -16.34 -14.85
CA ASN A 298 -15.83 -16.02 -15.72
C ASN A 298 -14.59 -16.82 -15.30
N SER A 299 -13.87 -17.39 -16.27
CA SER A 299 -12.56 -18.06 -16.05
C SER A 299 -11.59 -17.19 -15.22
N LYS A 300 -11.66 -15.86 -15.38
CA LYS A 300 -10.89 -14.89 -14.60
C LYS A 300 -11.23 -14.90 -13.11
N THR A 301 -12.52 -14.97 -12.76
CA THR A 301 -13.00 -15.04 -11.38
C THR A 301 -12.50 -16.31 -10.68
N GLN A 302 -12.59 -17.46 -11.37
CA GLN A 302 -12.07 -18.73 -10.84
C GLN A 302 -10.57 -18.68 -10.57
N LYS A 303 -9.78 -18.02 -11.44
CA LYS A 303 -8.34 -17.80 -11.21
C LYS A 303 -8.07 -16.98 -9.95
N ILE A 304 -8.83 -15.90 -9.73
CA ILE A 304 -8.69 -15.06 -8.53
C ILE A 304 -8.98 -15.88 -7.26
N PHE A 305 -10.04 -16.69 -7.24
CA PHE A 305 -10.34 -17.55 -6.10
C PHE A 305 -9.25 -18.60 -5.86
N ARG A 306 -8.76 -19.26 -6.92
CA ARG A 306 -7.67 -20.23 -6.81
C ARG A 306 -6.41 -19.61 -6.23
N GLU A 307 -6.00 -18.44 -6.72
CA GLU A 307 -4.85 -17.71 -6.19
C GLU A 307 -5.06 -17.30 -4.73
N ALA A 308 -6.26 -16.81 -4.39
CA ALA A 308 -6.58 -16.36 -3.05
C ALA A 308 -6.54 -17.51 -2.04
N THR A 309 -7.19 -18.64 -2.36
CA THR A 309 -7.17 -19.87 -1.56
C THR A 309 -5.75 -20.39 -1.41
N LEU A 310 -4.96 -20.44 -2.49
CA LEU A 310 -3.58 -20.91 -2.46
C LEU A 310 -2.72 -20.11 -1.48
N LYS A 311 -2.79 -18.77 -1.51
CA LYS A 311 -2.04 -17.91 -0.58
C LYS A 311 -2.37 -18.20 0.88
N MET A 312 -3.65 -18.37 1.22
CA MET A 312 -4.06 -18.69 2.58
C MET A 312 -3.64 -20.11 2.99
N SER A 313 -3.78 -21.10 2.11
CA SER A 313 -3.33 -22.47 2.35
C SER A 313 -1.82 -22.55 2.60
N ILE A 314 -1.01 -21.77 1.88
CA ILE A 314 0.44 -21.68 2.08
C ILE A 314 0.77 -21.13 3.49
N MET A 315 0.09 -20.06 3.91
CA MET A 315 0.26 -19.52 5.28
C MET A 315 -0.14 -20.53 6.37
N ILE A 316 -1.20 -21.34 6.13
CA ILE A 316 -1.61 -22.41 7.06
C ILE A 316 -0.55 -23.52 7.10
N PHE A 317 -0.08 -23.96 5.92
CA PHE A 317 0.91 -25.03 5.80
C PHE A 317 2.22 -24.71 6.52
N LYS A 318 2.65 -23.44 6.49
CA LYS A 318 3.87 -22.96 7.15
C LYS A 318 3.98 -23.39 8.61
N ARG A 319 2.87 -23.40 9.36
CA ARG A 319 2.83 -23.95 10.74
C ARG A 319 2.44 -25.42 10.76
N ALA A 320 1.42 -25.81 10.00
CA ALA A 320 0.81 -27.13 10.08
C ALA A 320 1.79 -28.28 9.79
N VAL A 321 2.85 -28.04 9.00
CA VAL A 321 3.86 -29.06 8.69
C VAL A 321 4.77 -29.41 9.88
N TYR A 322 4.99 -28.46 10.80
CA TYR A 322 5.84 -28.66 11.98
C TYR A 322 5.06 -29.12 13.22
N GLU A 323 3.79 -28.71 13.34
CA GLU A 323 2.98 -28.91 14.55
C GLU A 323 2.80 -30.38 14.99
N PRO A 324 2.55 -31.37 14.11
CA PRO A 324 2.41 -32.77 14.50
C PRO A 324 3.66 -33.35 15.17
N ARG A 325 4.82 -32.71 14.95
CA ARG A 325 6.10 -33.15 15.52
C ARG A 325 6.45 -32.47 16.84
N ARG A 326 5.86 -31.31 17.16
CA ARG A 326 6.10 -30.58 18.43
C ARG A 326 5.38 -31.16 19.64
N LYS A 327 4.35 -31.99 19.44
CA LYS A 327 3.63 -32.61 20.56
C LYS A 327 4.49 -33.72 21.18
N PRO A 328 4.76 -33.70 22.50
CA PRO A 328 5.54 -34.75 23.15
C PRO A 328 4.83 -36.09 22.96
N LYS A 329 5.56 -37.05 22.41
CA LYS A 329 5.05 -38.41 22.19
C LYS A 329 4.81 -39.05 23.55
N SER A 330 3.54 -39.17 23.96
CA SER A 330 3.19 -40.08 25.04
C SER A 330 3.54 -41.50 24.57
N HIS A 331 4.58 -42.03 25.19
CA HIS A 331 4.99 -43.43 25.27
C HIS A 331 4.78 -44.34 24.03
N PHE A 332 5.92 -44.77 23.49
CA PHE A 332 6.08 -45.87 22.54
C PHE A 332 5.54 -45.67 21.11
N ARG A 333 6.41 -45.15 20.26
CA ARG A 333 6.50 -45.63 18.87
C ARG A 333 7.91 -46.14 18.63
N SER A 334 8.05 -47.40 18.21
CA SER A 334 9.31 -47.90 17.68
C SER A 334 9.73 -46.97 16.54
N LYS A 335 10.92 -46.37 16.66
CA LYS A 335 11.52 -45.61 15.57
C LYS A 335 11.84 -46.60 14.45
N LEU A 336 10.88 -46.86 13.55
CA LEU A 336 11.25 -47.20 12.19
C LEU A 336 11.71 -45.88 11.56
N ARG A 337 12.95 -45.51 11.88
CA ARG A 337 13.69 -44.43 11.24
C ARG A 337 13.98 -44.95 9.84
N VAL A 338 12.96 -44.97 8.97
CA VAL A 338 13.18 -45.25 7.55
C VAL A 338 14.21 -44.23 7.12
N SER A 339 15.42 -44.69 6.81
CA SER A 339 16.46 -43.74 6.44
C SER A 339 15.95 -42.97 5.22
N LEU A 340 16.19 -41.66 5.14
CA LEU A 340 15.78 -40.88 3.97
C LEU A 340 16.29 -41.49 2.65
N LYS A 341 17.35 -42.31 2.71
CA LYS A 341 17.86 -43.13 1.60
C LYS A 341 16.99 -44.36 1.30
N GLU A 342 16.46 -45.07 2.31
CA GLU A 342 15.53 -46.20 2.14
C GLU A 342 14.16 -45.72 1.61
N ALA A 343 13.74 -44.52 1.98
CA ALA A 343 12.48 -43.94 1.51
C ALA A 343 12.48 -43.60 0.01
N GLN A 344 13.65 -43.40 -0.63
CA GLN A 344 13.73 -43.05 -2.06
C GLN A 344 13.08 -44.11 -2.97
N ASN A 345 13.06 -45.37 -2.54
CA ASN A 345 12.49 -46.50 -3.26
C ASN A 345 10.97 -46.65 -3.09
N LEU A 346 10.35 -45.89 -2.17
CA LEU A 346 8.90 -45.92 -1.96
C LEU A 346 8.18 -44.99 -2.95
N PRO A 347 6.93 -45.32 -3.32
CA PRO A 347 6.11 -44.44 -4.15
C PRO A 347 5.80 -43.14 -3.39
N TRP A 348 5.79 -42.03 -4.13
CA TRP A 348 5.38 -40.74 -3.60
C TRP A 348 3.86 -40.75 -3.33
N PRO A 349 3.35 -40.20 -2.21
CA PRO A 349 4.03 -39.55 -1.09
C PRO A 349 4.45 -40.53 0.03
N ARG A 350 5.64 -40.34 0.59
CA ARG A 350 6.30 -41.29 1.51
C ARG A 350 6.19 -40.86 2.96
N THR A 351 6.50 -39.59 3.21
CA THR A 351 6.53 -39.02 4.57
C THR A 351 5.21 -38.38 4.95
N THR A 352 5.03 -38.05 6.24
CA THR A 352 3.87 -37.28 6.70
C THR A 352 3.84 -35.88 6.09
N THR A 353 5.02 -35.29 5.88
CA THR A 353 5.20 -33.98 5.25
C THR A 353 4.73 -34.01 3.79
N GLU A 354 5.14 -35.01 3.02
CA GLU A 354 4.76 -35.17 1.60
C GLU A 354 3.27 -35.46 1.43
N ARG A 355 2.69 -36.23 2.36
CA ARG A 355 1.23 -36.48 2.38
C ARG A 355 0.45 -35.20 2.61
N LEU A 356 0.78 -34.43 3.65
CA LEU A 356 0.15 -33.14 3.92
C LEU A 356 0.28 -32.18 2.73
N LEU A 357 1.45 -32.15 2.09
CA LEU A 357 1.71 -31.34 0.90
C LEU A 357 0.79 -31.70 -0.27
N THR A 358 0.59 -33.01 -0.50
CA THR A 358 -0.27 -33.52 -1.57
C THR A 358 -1.76 -33.35 -1.24
N GLU A 359 -2.14 -33.43 0.04
CA GLU A 359 -3.51 -33.18 0.51
C GLU A 359 -3.93 -31.70 0.40
N MET A 360 -2.99 -30.78 0.62
CA MET A 360 -3.30 -29.34 0.64
C MET A 360 -3.13 -28.64 -0.71
N PHE A 361 -2.31 -29.17 -1.63
CA PHE A 361 -1.91 -28.45 -2.83
C PHE A 361 -1.93 -29.31 -4.09
N ASP A 362 -2.67 -28.81 -5.08
CA ASP A 362 -2.70 -29.37 -6.43
C ASP A 362 -1.55 -28.79 -7.28
N GLY A 363 -0.66 -29.67 -7.72
CA GLY A 363 0.38 -29.36 -8.70
C GLY A 363 1.72 -28.92 -8.10
N ALA A 364 2.79 -29.26 -8.83
CA ALA A 364 4.18 -29.08 -8.43
C ALA A 364 4.53 -27.63 -8.03
N ALA A 365 4.00 -26.62 -8.73
CA ALA A 365 4.31 -25.22 -8.45
C ALA A 365 3.75 -24.74 -7.08
N ALA A 366 2.51 -25.12 -6.75
CA ALA A 366 1.88 -24.79 -5.48
C ALA A 366 2.58 -25.49 -4.32
N GLN A 367 2.87 -26.78 -4.50
CA GLN A 367 3.64 -27.58 -3.56
C GLN A 367 5.04 -27.00 -3.32
N PHE A 368 5.76 -26.63 -4.37
CA PHE A 368 7.09 -26.03 -4.25
C PHE A 368 7.06 -24.67 -3.53
N LEU A 369 6.07 -23.83 -3.83
CA LEU A 369 5.90 -22.54 -3.15
C LEU A 369 5.60 -22.74 -1.66
N ALA A 370 4.77 -23.72 -1.28
CA ALA A 370 4.49 -24.07 0.10
C ALA A 370 5.75 -24.55 0.85
N ILE A 371 6.62 -25.32 0.17
CA ILE A 371 7.92 -25.74 0.72
C ILE A 371 8.83 -24.53 0.96
N LEU A 372 8.98 -23.65 -0.04
CA LEU A 372 9.80 -22.44 0.09
C LEU A 372 9.35 -21.57 1.26
N GLU A 373 8.03 -21.39 1.39
CA GLU A 373 7.47 -20.59 2.46
C GLU A 373 7.64 -21.25 3.84
N ALA A 374 7.43 -22.57 3.95
CA ALA A 374 7.63 -23.31 5.20
C ALA A 374 9.10 -23.34 5.67
N LEU A 375 10.04 -23.29 4.73
CA LEU A 375 11.47 -23.19 5.01
C LEU A 375 11.95 -21.73 5.22
N SER A 376 11.14 -20.75 4.82
CA SER A 376 11.46 -19.35 5.02
C SER A 376 11.38 -18.99 6.49
N ASP A 377 12.52 -18.61 7.04
CA ASP A 377 12.67 -18.23 8.43
C ASP A 377 13.11 -16.77 8.49
N SER A 378 12.20 -15.90 8.93
CA SER A 378 12.46 -14.46 9.05
C SER A 378 13.45 -14.15 10.18
N SER A 379 13.74 -15.10 11.07
CA SER A 379 14.84 -14.96 12.03
C SER A 379 16.23 -15.02 11.36
N ARG A 380 16.29 -15.44 10.09
CA ARG A 380 17.52 -15.56 9.29
C ARG A 380 17.75 -14.40 8.32
N HIS A 381 17.09 -13.25 8.53
CA HIS A 381 17.45 -12.05 7.78
C HIS A 381 18.92 -11.70 8.04
N VAL A 382 19.73 -11.63 6.98
CA VAL A 382 21.18 -11.35 7.00
C VAL A 382 21.53 -10.12 7.85
N LEU A 383 20.59 -9.18 7.99
CA LEU A 383 20.76 -7.92 8.71
C LEU A 383 20.47 -7.99 10.22
N ARG A 384 19.84 -9.06 10.73
CA ARG A 384 19.61 -9.31 12.16
C ARG A 384 19.62 -10.81 12.44
N PRO A 385 20.75 -11.37 12.92
CA PRO A 385 20.76 -12.73 13.43
C PRO A 385 19.86 -12.78 14.67
N ALA A 386 18.68 -13.38 14.55
CA ALA A 386 17.99 -13.85 15.74
C ALA A 386 18.69 -15.11 16.27
N PRO A 387 18.52 -15.45 17.56
CA PRO A 387 19.10 -16.67 18.11
C PRO A 387 18.67 -17.88 17.27
N PRO A 388 19.55 -18.87 17.08
CA PRO A 388 19.27 -20.04 16.26
C PRO A 388 17.98 -20.72 16.72
N VAL A 389 17.24 -21.26 15.74
CA VAL A 389 16.03 -22.06 15.92
C VAL A 389 16.17 -23.01 17.13
N SER A 390 15.08 -23.18 17.89
CA SER A 390 14.98 -24.19 18.96
C SER A 390 15.64 -25.50 18.52
N ASP A 391 16.59 -26.00 19.32
CA ASP A 391 17.45 -27.17 19.07
C ASP A 391 16.67 -28.51 19.13
N GLU A 392 15.39 -28.47 18.76
CA GLU A 392 14.50 -29.61 18.70
C GLU A 392 14.84 -30.43 17.46
N VAL A 393 15.52 -31.57 17.68
CA VAL A 393 15.85 -32.58 16.66
C VAL A 393 14.67 -32.92 15.75
N GLU A 394 13.45 -32.87 16.27
CA GLU A 394 12.21 -33.18 15.53
C GLU A 394 11.87 -32.14 14.45
N ILE A 395 12.29 -30.88 14.61
CA ILE A 395 12.14 -29.82 13.60
C ILE A 395 13.13 -30.06 12.45
N HIS A 396 14.35 -30.49 12.74
CA HIS A 396 15.37 -30.80 11.72
C HIS A 396 14.96 -31.94 10.79
N ASP A 397 14.23 -32.93 11.30
CA ASP A 397 13.68 -34.00 10.47
C ASP A 397 12.65 -33.46 9.46
N VAL A 398 11.75 -32.56 9.88
CA VAL A 398 10.76 -31.91 8.98
C VAL A 398 11.46 -31.06 7.93
N ILE A 399 12.47 -30.27 8.32
CA ILE A 399 13.27 -29.46 7.39
C ILE A 399 13.92 -30.35 6.34
N SER A 400 14.53 -31.46 6.75
CA SER A 400 15.15 -32.41 5.82
C SER A 400 14.12 -32.98 4.85
N GLU A 401 12.98 -33.44 5.34
CA GLU A 401 11.89 -33.95 4.50
C GLU A 401 11.38 -32.92 3.49
N LEU A 402 11.23 -31.65 3.89
CA LEU A 402 10.86 -30.55 3.01
C LEU A 402 11.91 -30.31 1.90
N PHE A 403 13.21 -30.38 2.22
CA PHE A 403 14.27 -30.27 1.22
C PHE A 403 14.24 -31.44 0.22
N PHE A 404 14.07 -32.68 0.70
CA PHE A 404 13.97 -33.85 -0.19
C PHE A 404 12.72 -33.79 -1.07
N ALA A 405 11.57 -33.39 -0.51
CA ALA A 405 10.35 -33.13 -1.25
C ALA A 405 10.56 -32.07 -2.35
N GLY A 406 11.23 -30.96 -2.02
CA GLY A 406 11.54 -29.90 -2.98
C GLY A 406 12.43 -30.37 -4.14
N LEU A 407 13.46 -31.17 -3.84
CA LEU A 407 14.34 -31.77 -4.86
C LEU A 407 13.58 -32.75 -5.77
N GLU A 408 12.66 -33.53 -5.24
CA GLU A 408 11.85 -34.48 -6.03
C GLU A 408 10.88 -33.78 -6.98
N ILE A 409 10.29 -32.67 -6.51
CA ILE A 409 9.42 -31.82 -7.33
C ILE A 409 10.22 -31.14 -8.45
N LEU A 410 11.39 -30.57 -8.14
CA LEU A 410 12.26 -29.92 -9.14
C LEU A 410 12.81 -30.89 -10.19
N SER A 411 13.14 -32.12 -9.78
CA SER A 411 13.62 -33.15 -10.70
C SER A 411 12.53 -33.76 -11.58
N GLY A 412 11.26 -33.43 -11.36
CA GLY A 412 10.11 -33.95 -12.11
C GLY A 412 9.79 -35.43 -11.83
N ASN A 413 10.47 -36.03 -10.85
CA ASN A 413 10.30 -37.45 -10.50
C ASN A 413 8.97 -37.72 -9.79
N SER A 414 8.44 -36.73 -9.05
CA SER A 414 7.10 -36.82 -8.43
C SER A 414 5.98 -36.97 -9.46
N ILE A 415 6.08 -36.28 -10.60
CA ILE A 415 5.08 -36.32 -11.69
C ILE A 415 5.14 -37.66 -12.45
N LYS A 416 6.34 -38.24 -12.61
CA LYS A 416 6.52 -39.55 -13.26
C LYS A 416 5.94 -40.68 -12.41
N LYS A 417 6.24 -40.70 -11.11
CA LYS A 417 5.74 -41.72 -10.18
C LYS A 417 4.22 -41.64 -9.93
N GLN A 418 3.63 -40.44 -9.98
CA GLN A 418 2.16 -40.30 -9.91
C GLN A 418 1.44 -40.90 -11.13
N LYS A 419 2.07 -40.94 -12.31
CA LYS A 419 1.49 -41.55 -13.51
C LYS A 419 1.64 -43.06 -13.58
N GLU A 420 2.57 -43.65 -12.83
CA GLU A 420 2.78 -45.11 -12.75
C GLU A 420 1.83 -45.80 -11.77
N CYS A 421 1.09 -45.05 -10.95
CA CYS A 421 0.10 -45.56 -10.00
C CYS A 421 -1.37 -45.48 -10.48
N TRP A 422 -1.61 -45.23 -11.77
CA TRP A 422 -2.95 -45.29 -12.39
C TRP A 422 -3.02 -46.36 -13.47
#